data_AF-A0A955CS80-F1
#
_entry.id   AF-A0A955CS80-F1
#
_cell.length_a   1.000
_cell.length_b   1.000
_cell.length_c   1.000
_cell.angle_alpha   90.00
_cell.angle_beta   90.00
_cell.angle_gamma   90.00
#
_symmetry.space_group_name_H-M   'P 1'
#
loop_
_entity.id
_entity.type
_entity.pdbx_description
1 polymer ?
#
loop_
_entity_poly.entity_id
_entity_poly.type
_entity_poly.pdbx_seq_one_letter_code
_entity_poly.pdbx_strand_id
1 'polypeptide(L)'
;MQRSKRVVLLAIRAVCPAALFVAGVMKLIDLGEFINGVREWTVIPSSISYYVGVFIPFVEVVLGGSWFVVASRRRVELMCVLLVLVFTMVYAAESLFNAPPNCNCLGLITRWTRHNSIIHDALPRNVAIMALGAFGLFFHTNHKVCVVHSETTRDRDQGVSCRSAFTLIETLVVVGIVGIVASLVIPGLRHLHREARNVSALNATASHAQVFLAYTTDYAEQFPFLLNVGPGANTPVTIPTQPSTSWRVDSHFTQSIIWPVLMADEYYGGRFTGEDFRLYQSNAEGFSELLYSCSMLASPGFWNPRTRTGPEQWRSVRTGEVRYPSLKAVLFDDYSDDDRVWTAKTVYVTGKPRPICMGLADGSGRWVLPKQFGPSYVGLGSWPGYPPLHPPGSVLSPQFTLDGARGRDIID
;
A
#
# COMPACT_ATOMS: atom_id res chain seq x y z
N MET A 1 -42.78 14.01 -19.67
CA MET A 1 -41.71 14.98 -19.33
C MET A 1 -41.65 15.37 -17.84
N GLN A 2 -42.77 15.52 -17.12
CA GLN A 2 -42.77 15.97 -15.72
C GLN A 2 -42.34 14.87 -14.72
N ARG A 3 -42.63 13.60 -15.01
CA ARG A 3 -42.26 12.43 -14.18
C ARG A 3 -40.76 12.11 -14.26
N SER A 4 -40.14 12.24 -15.44
CA SER A 4 -38.70 12.07 -15.63
C SER A 4 -37.89 13.15 -14.89
N LYS A 5 -38.32 14.41 -14.95
CA LYS A 5 -37.71 15.50 -14.16
C LYS A 5 -37.73 15.24 -12.65
N ARG A 6 -38.83 14.68 -12.12
CA ARG A 6 -38.94 14.31 -10.68
C ARG A 6 -37.99 13.19 -10.29
N VAL A 7 -37.82 12.18 -11.13
CA VAL A 7 -36.90 11.07 -10.85
C VAL A 7 -35.45 11.54 -10.89
N VAL A 8 -35.07 12.29 -11.92
CA VAL A 8 -33.70 12.83 -12.04
C VAL A 8 -33.37 13.69 -10.83
N LEU A 9 -34.29 14.56 -10.41
CA LEU A 9 -34.11 15.37 -9.21
C LEU A 9 -34.01 14.52 -7.94
N LEU A 10 -34.83 13.48 -7.78
CA LEU A 10 -34.74 12.56 -6.65
C LEU A 10 -33.42 11.78 -6.62
N ALA A 11 -32.91 11.36 -7.78
CA ALA A 11 -31.63 10.68 -7.91
C ALA A 11 -30.47 11.60 -7.51
N ILE A 12 -30.48 12.85 -7.96
CA ILE A 12 -29.47 13.86 -7.57
C ILE A 12 -29.51 14.10 -6.05
N ARG A 13 -30.71 14.22 -5.47
CA ARG A 13 -30.91 14.42 -4.03
C ARG A 13 -30.48 13.22 -3.17
N ALA A 14 -30.47 12.01 -3.75
CA ALA A 14 -30.02 10.81 -3.07
C ALA A 14 -28.49 10.71 -2.98
N VAL A 15 -27.74 11.42 -3.82
CA VAL A 15 -26.28 11.26 -3.93
C VAL A 15 -25.56 11.54 -2.61
N CYS A 16 -25.83 12.68 -1.97
CA CYS A 16 -25.17 13.06 -0.72
C CYS A 16 -25.52 12.12 0.46
N PRO A 17 -26.81 11.82 0.73
CA PRO A 17 -27.18 10.84 1.74
C PRO A 17 -26.65 9.42 1.47
N ALA A 18 -26.68 8.95 0.22
CA ALA A 18 -26.15 7.64 -0.15
C ALA A 18 -24.63 7.58 0.06
N ALA A 19 -23.90 8.64 -0.32
CA ALA A 19 -22.46 8.74 -0.12
C ALA A 19 -22.09 8.69 1.37
N LEU A 20 -22.82 9.42 2.22
CA LEU A 20 -22.61 9.38 3.68
C LEU A 20 -22.93 8.01 4.26
N PHE A 21 -24.04 7.38 3.84
CA PHE A 21 -24.40 6.05 4.31
C PHE A 21 -23.31 5.02 3.99
N VAL A 22 -22.86 4.99 2.72
CA VAL A 22 -21.80 4.07 2.28
C VAL A 22 -20.48 4.37 3.00
N ALA A 23 -20.10 5.65 3.13
CA ALA A 23 -18.89 6.03 3.86
C ALA A 23 -18.94 5.59 5.33
N GLY A 24 -20.07 5.79 6.01
CA GLY A 24 -20.25 5.37 7.39
C GLY A 24 -20.18 3.85 7.57
N VAL A 25 -20.81 3.07 6.68
CA VAL A 25 -20.72 1.60 6.69
C VAL A 25 -19.28 1.15 6.47
N MET A 26 -18.56 1.75 5.53
CA MET A 26 -17.16 1.40 5.26
C MET A 26 -16.25 1.70 6.45
N LYS A 27 -16.49 2.79 7.19
CA LYS A 27 -15.76 3.10 8.42
C LYS A 27 -16.10 2.16 9.56
N LEU A 28 -17.34 1.67 9.66
CA LEU A 28 -17.70 0.67 10.67
C LEU A 28 -17.04 -0.69 10.40
N ILE A 29 -16.86 -1.06 9.12
CA ILE A 29 -16.16 -2.29 8.73
C ILE A 29 -14.69 -2.27 9.15
N ASP A 30 -14.01 -1.12 9.05
CA ASP A 30 -12.62 -0.94 9.49
C ASP A 30 -12.49 0.19 10.52
N LEU A 31 -13.20 0.01 11.64
CA LEU A 31 -13.30 1.03 12.68
C LEU A 31 -11.93 1.32 13.33
N GLY A 32 -11.08 0.31 13.45
CA GLY A 32 -9.74 0.44 14.02
C GLY A 32 -8.84 1.37 13.20
N GLU A 33 -8.77 1.16 11.88
CA GLU A 33 -7.98 2.01 11.00
C GLU A 33 -8.52 3.44 10.94
N PHE A 34 -9.85 3.62 10.96
CA PHE A 34 -10.46 4.95 11.00
C PHE A 34 -10.12 5.69 12.31
N ILE A 35 -10.27 5.05 13.47
CA ILE A 35 -9.93 5.65 14.77
C ILE A 35 -8.45 6.04 14.82
N ASN A 36 -7.55 5.16 14.34
CA ASN A 36 -6.12 5.47 14.27
C ASN A 36 -5.85 6.67 13.35
N GLY A 37 -6.53 6.73 12.20
CA GLY A 37 -6.46 7.89 11.31
C GLY A 37 -6.90 9.19 11.99
N VAL A 38 -7.99 9.19 12.78
CA VAL A 38 -8.46 10.39 13.50
C VAL A 38 -7.49 10.82 14.60
N ARG A 39 -6.76 9.88 15.21
CA ARG A 39 -5.75 10.18 16.25
C ARG A 39 -4.51 10.90 15.71
N GLU A 40 -4.22 10.77 14.42
CA GLU A 40 -3.13 11.48 13.75
C GLU A 40 -3.44 12.96 13.49
N TRP A 41 -4.69 13.40 13.68
CA TRP A 41 -5.11 14.77 13.36
C TRP A 41 -4.74 15.72 14.50
N THR A 42 -4.11 16.83 14.16
CA THR A 42 -3.67 17.83 15.13
C THR A 42 -4.78 18.81 15.51
N VAL A 43 -5.74 19.06 14.61
CA VAL A 43 -6.91 19.92 14.85
C VAL A 43 -7.88 19.30 15.87
N ILE A 44 -7.90 17.98 16.03
CA ILE A 44 -8.81 17.29 16.94
C ILE A 44 -8.07 17.00 18.26
N PRO A 45 -8.52 17.55 19.40
CA PRO A 45 -7.90 17.25 20.69
C PRO A 45 -7.84 15.74 20.99
N SER A 46 -6.71 15.28 21.50
CA SER A 46 -6.47 13.86 21.82
C SER A 46 -7.48 13.29 22.83
N SER A 47 -8.08 14.14 23.67
CA SER A 47 -9.12 13.76 24.63
C SER A 47 -10.46 13.37 23.98
N ILE A 48 -10.75 13.88 22.78
CA ILE A 48 -12.01 13.61 22.07
C ILE A 48 -11.84 12.76 20.81
N SER A 49 -10.62 12.61 20.29
CA SER A 49 -10.34 11.90 19.03
C SER A 49 -10.88 10.46 19.00
N TYR A 50 -10.80 9.74 20.11
CA TYR A 50 -11.38 8.40 20.23
C TYR A 50 -12.91 8.41 20.09
N TYR A 51 -13.59 9.30 20.81
CA TYR A 51 -15.05 9.41 20.74
C TYR A 51 -15.50 9.88 19.35
N VAL A 52 -14.78 10.84 18.75
CA VAL A 52 -15.02 11.32 17.39
C VAL A 52 -14.90 10.16 16.39
N GLY A 53 -13.83 9.36 16.49
CA GLY A 53 -13.62 8.18 15.64
C GLY A 53 -14.68 7.10 15.79
N VAL A 54 -15.22 6.91 17.00
CA VAL A 54 -16.29 5.93 17.27
C VAL A 54 -17.65 6.44 16.79
N PHE A 55 -18.04 7.68 17.10
CA PHE A 55 -19.41 8.17 16.89
C PHE A 55 -19.68 8.67 15.47
N ILE A 56 -18.69 9.22 14.76
CA ILE A 56 -18.88 9.73 13.39
C ILE A 56 -19.48 8.67 12.45
N PRO A 57 -18.93 7.45 12.35
CA PRO A 57 -19.47 6.43 11.45
C PRO A 57 -20.94 6.11 11.72
N PHE A 58 -21.35 6.06 12.99
CA PHE A 58 -22.76 5.85 13.35
C PHE A 58 -23.64 7.03 12.92
N VAL A 59 -23.18 8.27 13.12
CA VAL A 59 -23.90 9.47 12.65
C VAL A 59 -24.08 9.44 11.14
N GLU A 60 -23.05 9.06 10.39
CA GLU A 60 -23.10 8.97 8.92
C GLU A 60 -24.10 7.91 8.43
N VAL A 61 -24.10 6.72 9.04
CA VAL A 61 -25.03 5.64 8.70
C VAL A 61 -26.47 6.02 9.06
N VAL A 62 -26.71 6.52 10.26
CA VAL A 62 -28.06 6.88 10.70
C VAL A 62 -28.59 8.05 9.87
N LEU A 63 -27.78 9.09 9.67
CA LEU A 63 -28.20 10.28 8.93
C LEU A 63 -28.42 9.97 7.44
N GLY A 64 -27.45 9.31 6.78
CA GLY A 64 -27.57 8.92 5.38
C GLY A 64 -28.69 7.92 5.14
N GLY A 65 -28.85 6.93 6.02
CA GLY A 65 -29.91 5.91 5.94
C GLY A 65 -31.30 6.48 6.18
N SER A 66 -31.44 7.46 7.07
CA SER A 66 -32.74 8.08 7.37
C SER A 66 -33.39 8.75 6.16
N TRP A 67 -32.62 9.17 5.15
CA TRP A 67 -33.15 9.75 3.92
C TRP A 67 -34.02 8.76 3.12
N PHE A 68 -33.71 7.46 3.20
CA PHE A 68 -34.43 6.40 2.49
C PHE A 68 -35.72 5.97 3.21
N VAL A 69 -35.84 6.27 4.50
CA VAL A 69 -36.93 5.79 5.36
C VAL A 69 -37.92 6.92 5.72
N VAL A 70 -37.43 8.14 5.96
CA VAL A 70 -38.21 9.22 6.58
C VAL A 70 -38.85 10.14 5.52
N ALA A 71 -40.10 10.56 5.78
CA ALA A 71 -40.85 11.45 4.89
C ALA A 71 -40.27 12.87 4.75
N SER A 72 -39.51 13.35 5.74
CA SER A 72 -38.94 14.71 5.80
C SER A 72 -37.55 14.83 5.12
N ARG A 73 -37.43 14.32 3.89
CA ARG A 73 -36.17 14.23 3.12
C ARG A 73 -35.35 15.53 3.04
N ARG A 74 -36.01 16.69 3.04
CA ARG A 74 -35.35 18.01 2.98
C ARG A 74 -34.51 18.32 4.22
N ARG A 75 -34.97 17.97 5.42
CA ARG A 75 -34.23 18.23 6.67
C ARG A 75 -33.00 17.32 6.76
N VAL A 76 -33.17 16.05 6.39
CA VAL A 76 -32.08 15.07 6.33
C VAL A 76 -31.01 15.50 5.32
N GLU A 77 -31.42 15.93 4.13
CA GLU A 77 -30.52 16.42 3.09
C GLU A 77 -29.71 17.65 3.54
N LEU A 78 -30.35 18.61 4.22
CA LEU A 78 -29.66 19.76 4.80
C LEU A 78 -28.61 19.33 5.85
N MET A 79 -28.97 18.42 6.74
CA MET A 79 -28.05 17.88 7.75
C MET A 79 -26.89 17.11 7.12
N CYS A 80 -27.13 16.34 6.04
CA CYS A 80 -26.09 15.64 5.29
C CYS A 80 -25.10 16.64 4.67
N VAL A 81 -25.60 17.69 4.01
CA VAL A 81 -24.76 18.74 3.42
C VAL A 81 -23.96 19.48 4.49
N LEU A 82 -24.59 19.80 5.63
CA LEU A 82 -23.90 20.46 6.76
C LEU A 82 -22.80 19.57 7.35
N LEU A 83 -23.03 18.26 7.48
CA LEU A 83 -22.02 17.32 7.95
C LEU A 83 -20.81 17.27 6.99
N VAL A 84 -21.05 17.20 5.67
CA VAL A 84 -19.99 17.23 4.66
C VAL A 84 -19.24 18.57 4.68
N LEU A 85 -19.95 19.69 4.88
CA LEU A 85 -19.34 21.01 5.04
C LEU A 85 -18.40 21.05 6.24
N VAL A 86 -18.85 20.56 7.41
CA VAL A 86 -18.02 20.47 8.62
C VAL A 86 -16.77 19.64 8.36
N PHE A 87 -16.88 18.44 7.76
CA PHE A 87 -15.71 17.64 7.42
C PHE A 87 -14.75 18.34 6.47
N THR A 88 -15.29 19.07 5.50
CA THR A 88 -14.48 19.81 4.53
C THR A 88 -13.74 20.96 5.20
N MET A 89 -14.38 21.67 6.15
CA MET A 89 -13.73 22.75 6.91
C MET A 89 -12.63 22.21 7.82
N VAL A 90 -12.87 21.11 8.54
CA VAL A 90 -11.85 20.51 9.42
C VAL A 90 -10.66 20.00 8.60
N TYR A 91 -10.91 19.34 7.47
CA TYR A 91 -9.86 18.89 6.54
C TYR A 91 -9.06 20.07 5.97
N ALA A 92 -9.74 21.14 5.54
CA ALA A 92 -9.10 22.33 5.00
C ALA A 92 -8.25 23.05 6.06
N ALA A 93 -8.74 23.15 7.30
CA ALA A 93 -7.98 23.72 8.42
C ALA A 93 -6.70 22.92 8.68
N GLU A 94 -6.80 21.60 8.79
CA GLU A 94 -5.62 20.74 8.99
C GLU A 94 -4.61 20.89 7.83
N SER A 95 -5.10 20.93 6.58
CA SER A 95 -4.25 21.05 5.38
C SER A 95 -3.54 22.41 5.26
N LEU A 96 -4.09 23.46 5.88
CA LEU A 96 -3.51 24.81 5.86
C LEU A 96 -2.48 25.02 6.97
N PHE A 97 -2.65 24.37 8.13
CA PHE A 97 -1.81 24.60 9.31
C PHE A 97 -0.79 23.49 9.57
N ASN A 98 -0.98 22.28 9.03
CA ASN A 98 -0.14 21.12 9.29
C ASN A 98 0.10 20.29 8.01
N ALA A 99 0.99 19.31 8.09
CA ALA A 99 1.16 18.34 7.00
C ALA A 99 -0.17 17.57 6.79
N PRO A 100 -0.58 17.29 5.54
CA PRO A 100 -1.87 16.66 5.25
C PRO A 100 -1.94 15.27 5.92
N PRO A 101 -2.90 15.01 6.81
CA PRO A 101 -3.00 13.72 7.49
C PRO A 101 -3.48 12.64 6.53
N ASN A 102 -3.26 11.37 6.89
CA ASN A 102 -3.83 10.23 6.18
C ASN A 102 -5.34 10.17 6.44
N CYS A 103 -6.14 10.83 5.60
CA CYS A 103 -7.58 10.78 5.75
C CYS A 103 -8.13 9.44 5.23
N ASN A 104 -8.28 8.47 6.13
CA ASN A 104 -8.96 7.19 5.88
C ASN A 104 -10.49 7.35 5.78
N CYS A 105 -10.98 8.39 5.11
CA CYS A 105 -12.41 8.70 4.99
C CYS A 105 -13.23 7.61 4.29
N LEU A 106 -12.59 6.73 3.53
CA LEU A 106 -13.19 5.56 2.88
C LEU A 106 -12.49 4.24 3.26
N GLY A 107 -11.67 4.24 4.32
CA GLY A 107 -10.89 3.08 4.76
C GLY A 107 -10.20 2.34 3.61
N LEU A 108 -10.65 1.10 3.37
CA LEU A 108 -10.18 0.14 2.35
C LEU A 108 -9.98 0.68 0.92
N ILE A 109 -10.74 1.68 0.48
CA ILE A 109 -10.57 2.25 -0.88
C ILE A 109 -9.31 3.12 -0.95
N THR A 110 -8.96 3.80 0.14
CA THR A 110 -7.76 4.66 0.22
C THR A 110 -6.47 3.84 0.18
N ARG A 111 -6.50 2.55 0.58
CA ARG A 111 -5.37 1.61 0.40
C ARG A 111 -5.11 1.27 -1.07
N TRP A 112 -6.09 1.44 -1.95
CA TRP A 112 -6.01 1.06 -3.36
C TRP A 112 -5.52 2.21 -4.26
N THR A 113 -5.72 3.48 -3.88
CA THR A 113 -5.36 4.67 -4.68
C THR A 113 -4.03 5.32 -4.28
N ARG A 114 -3.12 4.62 -3.59
CA ARG A 114 -1.80 5.15 -3.19
C ARG A 114 -0.79 5.22 -4.34
N HIS A 115 -1.18 5.83 -5.45
CA HIS A 115 -0.26 6.27 -6.49
C HIS A 115 -0.50 7.77 -6.75
N ASN A 116 0.35 8.60 -6.13
CA ASN A 116 0.74 9.95 -6.57
C ASN A 116 -0.19 11.20 -6.51
N SER A 117 -1.32 11.26 -5.79
CA SER A 117 -1.93 12.59 -5.46
C SER A 117 -3.06 12.58 -4.41
N ILE A 118 -2.86 12.02 -3.21
CA ILE A 118 -3.88 12.07 -2.13
C ILE A 118 -4.26 13.54 -1.78
N ILE A 119 -3.32 14.47 -1.97
CA ILE A 119 -3.47 15.90 -1.66
C ILE A 119 -4.58 16.56 -2.52
N HIS A 120 -4.87 16.04 -3.72
CA HIS A 120 -5.78 16.71 -4.66
C HIS A 120 -7.19 16.11 -4.76
N ASP A 121 -7.49 14.94 -4.20
CA ASP A 121 -8.77 14.26 -4.51
C ASP A 121 -9.87 14.44 -3.45
N ALA A 122 -9.53 14.72 -2.19
CA ALA A 122 -10.53 14.83 -1.12
C ALA A 122 -11.37 16.11 -1.21
N LEU A 123 -10.74 17.25 -1.51
CA LEU A 123 -11.39 18.55 -1.61
C LEU A 123 -12.35 18.62 -2.81
N PRO A 124 -11.94 18.29 -4.05
CA PRO A 124 -12.82 18.33 -5.22
C PRO A 124 -14.00 17.37 -5.10
N ARG A 125 -13.80 16.19 -4.50
CA ARG A 125 -14.88 15.22 -4.25
C ARG A 125 -15.92 15.77 -3.29
N ASN A 126 -15.50 16.30 -2.13
CA ASN A 126 -16.45 16.84 -1.16
C ASN A 126 -17.18 18.07 -1.72
N VAL A 127 -16.49 18.91 -2.50
CA VAL A 127 -17.09 20.04 -3.24
C VAL A 127 -18.15 19.55 -4.24
N ALA A 128 -17.87 18.48 -5.00
CA ALA A 128 -18.84 17.91 -5.93
C ALA A 128 -20.08 17.35 -5.21
N ILE A 129 -19.90 16.64 -4.09
CA ILE A 129 -21.02 16.12 -3.28
C ILE A 129 -21.86 17.26 -2.71
N MET A 130 -21.22 18.32 -2.19
CA MET A 130 -21.92 19.52 -1.71
C MET A 130 -22.64 20.25 -2.83
N ALA A 131 -22.04 20.37 -4.02
CA ALA A 131 -22.67 21.01 -5.17
C ALA A 131 -23.92 20.24 -5.62
N LEU A 132 -23.87 18.91 -5.66
CA LEU A 132 -25.02 18.06 -6.01
C LEU A 132 -26.13 18.12 -4.94
N GLY A 133 -25.76 18.12 -3.65
CA GLY A 133 -26.71 18.30 -2.56
C GLY A 133 -27.36 19.69 -2.54
N ALA A 134 -26.57 20.75 -2.74
CA ALA A 134 -27.07 22.12 -2.84
C ALA A 134 -27.97 22.31 -4.06
N PHE A 135 -27.62 21.71 -5.20
CA PHE A 135 -28.46 21.68 -6.40
C PHE A 135 -29.79 20.96 -6.13
N GLY A 136 -29.76 19.82 -5.44
CA GLY A 136 -30.94 19.09 -4.99
C GLY A 136 -31.88 19.90 -4.09
N LEU A 137 -31.30 20.68 -3.16
CA LEU A 137 -32.01 21.60 -2.28
C LEU A 137 -32.60 22.82 -3.02
N PHE A 138 -31.84 23.40 -3.96
CA PHE A 138 -32.22 24.61 -4.71
C PHE A 138 -33.37 24.35 -5.68
N PHE A 139 -33.36 23.21 -6.37
CA PHE A 139 -34.43 22.81 -7.30
C PHE A 139 -35.62 22.12 -6.63
N HIS A 140 -35.81 22.30 -5.31
CA HIS A 140 -37.03 21.91 -4.63
C HIS A 140 -38.20 22.77 -5.12
N THR A 141 -38.76 22.38 -6.26
CA THR A 141 -39.95 23.00 -6.81
C THR A 141 -41.10 22.80 -5.84
N ASN A 142 -41.50 23.87 -5.16
CA ASN A 142 -42.82 24.04 -4.57
C ASN A 142 -43.88 24.02 -5.71
N HIS A 143 -44.10 22.87 -6.34
CA HIS A 143 -45.23 22.74 -7.26
C HIS A 143 -46.49 22.46 -6.43
N LYS A 144 -47.19 23.54 -6.06
CA LYS A 144 -48.63 23.46 -5.78
C LYS A 144 -49.28 22.80 -7.00
N VAL A 145 -49.99 21.69 -6.77
CA VAL A 145 -50.73 21.00 -7.82
C VAL A 145 -51.93 21.90 -8.17
N CYS A 146 -51.87 22.59 -9.30
CA CYS A 146 -53.08 23.17 -9.89
C CYS A 146 -53.81 22.06 -10.64
N VAL A 147 -54.98 21.69 -10.13
CA VAL A 147 -55.94 20.83 -10.82
C VAL A 147 -56.53 21.68 -11.95
N VAL A 148 -56.18 21.38 -13.19
CA VAL A 148 -56.76 22.02 -14.38
C VAL A 148 -58.10 21.33 -14.67
N HIS A 149 -59.19 22.09 -14.64
CA HIS A 149 -60.48 21.66 -15.16
C HIS A 149 -60.38 21.57 -16.69
N SER A 150 -60.82 20.44 -17.23
CA SER A 150 -60.82 20.14 -18.65
C SER A 150 -62.07 20.74 -19.30
N GLU A 151 -61.90 21.75 -20.14
CA GLU A 151 -62.85 22.02 -21.22
C GLU A 151 -62.27 21.51 -22.55
N THR A 152 -63.10 20.71 -23.20
CA THR A 152 -62.96 20.09 -24.51
C THR A 152 -62.72 21.09 -25.63
N THR A 153 -61.75 20.83 -26.51
CA THR A 153 -61.90 21.06 -27.96
C THR A 153 -60.86 20.27 -28.77
N ARG A 154 -61.27 20.04 -30.02
CA ARG A 154 -60.84 19.06 -31.02
C ARG A 154 -59.55 19.44 -31.78
N ASP A 155 -58.88 18.38 -32.25
CA ASP A 155 -58.24 18.22 -33.57
C ASP A 155 -56.83 18.80 -33.83
N ARG A 156 -55.83 17.92 -33.97
CA ARG A 156 -55.12 17.65 -35.24
C ARG A 156 -53.99 16.64 -35.11
N ASP A 157 -53.95 15.78 -36.12
CA ASP A 157 -53.00 14.73 -36.43
C ASP A 157 -51.59 15.29 -36.70
N GLN A 158 -50.58 14.84 -35.94
CA GLN A 158 -49.16 14.88 -36.33
C GLN A 158 -48.48 13.63 -35.78
N GLY A 159 -48.05 12.75 -36.70
CA GLY A 159 -47.30 11.54 -36.40
C GLY A 159 -45.95 11.83 -35.75
N VAL A 160 -45.92 11.75 -34.42
CA VAL A 160 -44.69 11.76 -33.64
C VAL A 160 -44.05 10.38 -33.75
N SER A 161 -42.91 10.26 -34.44
CA SER A 161 -42.12 9.03 -34.40
C SER A 161 -41.53 8.89 -32.99
N CYS A 162 -42.25 8.20 -32.11
CA CYS A 162 -41.77 7.83 -30.80
C CYS A 162 -40.62 6.82 -30.95
N ARG A 163 -39.37 7.30 -30.94
CA ARG A 163 -38.25 6.42 -30.61
C ARG A 163 -38.46 5.96 -29.17
N SER A 164 -38.43 4.64 -28.95
CA SER A 164 -38.57 4.04 -27.62
C SER A 164 -37.42 4.51 -26.73
N ALA A 165 -37.68 5.53 -25.91
CA ALA A 165 -36.78 5.87 -24.81
C ALA A 165 -36.96 4.80 -23.72
N PHE A 166 -35.83 4.30 -23.21
CA PHE A 166 -35.76 3.33 -22.12
C PHE A 166 -36.73 3.69 -20.99
N THR A 167 -37.48 2.70 -20.52
CA THR A 167 -38.42 2.93 -19.44
C THR A 167 -37.69 3.09 -18.11
N LEU A 168 -38.26 3.88 -17.20
CA LEU A 168 -37.68 4.09 -15.86
C LEU A 168 -37.38 2.79 -15.12
N ILE A 169 -38.27 1.81 -15.27
CA ILE A 169 -38.14 0.49 -14.65
C ILE A 169 -36.91 -0.23 -15.22
N GLU A 170 -36.72 -0.15 -16.53
CA GLU A 170 -35.60 -0.77 -17.24
C GLU A 170 -34.25 -0.19 -16.80
N THR A 171 -34.14 1.14 -16.66
CA THR A 171 -32.92 1.76 -16.12
C THR A 171 -32.68 1.38 -14.65
N LEU A 172 -33.73 1.30 -13.84
CA LEU A 172 -33.62 0.96 -12.42
C LEU A 172 -33.26 -0.51 -12.20
N VAL A 173 -33.80 -1.41 -13.02
CA VAL A 173 -33.42 -2.83 -13.06
C VAL A 173 -31.98 -2.98 -13.52
N VAL A 174 -31.55 -2.26 -14.56
CA VAL A 174 -30.16 -2.32 -15.05
C VAL A 174 -29.17 -1.86 -13.97
N VAL A 175 -29.40 -0.71 -13.33
CA VAL A 175 -28.52 -0.24 -12.25
C VAL A 175 -28.57 -1.18 -11.05
N GLY A 176 -29.74 -1.77 -10.74
CA GLY A 176 -29.88 -2.79 -9.71
C GLY A 176 -29.07 -4.06 -10.00
N ILE A 177 -29.17 -4.60 -11.22
CA ILE A 177 -28.41 -5.77 -11.66
C ILE A 177 -26.91 -5.46 -11.68
N VAL A 178 -26.50 -4.31 -12.25
CA VAL A 178 -25.09 -3.87 -12.26
C VAL A 178 -24.56 -3.72 -10.83
N GLY A 179 -25.35 -3.17 -9.90
CA GLY A 179 -25.00 -3.07 -8.49
C GLY A 179 -24.81 -4.44 -7.83
N ILE A 180 -25.72 -5.38 -8.06
CA ILE A 180 -25.62 -6.76 -7.57
C ILE A 180 -24.36 -7.44 -8.13
N VAL A 181 -24.16 -7.40 -9.45
CA VAL A 181 -22.98 -7.99 -10.11
C VAL A 181 -21.70 -7.33 -9.59
N ALA A 182 -21.62 -6.01 -9.51
CA ALA A 182 -20.45 -5.30 -9.00
C ALA A 182 -20.16 -5.69 -7.54
N SER A 183 -21.18 -5.77 -6.68
CA SER A 183 -21.01 -6.18 -5.27
C SER A 183 -20.47 -7.60 -5.10
N LEU A 184 -20.75 -8.50 -6.05
CA LEU A 184 -20.23 -9.87 -6.06
C LEU A 184 -18.81 -9.95 -6.65
N VAL A 185 -18.46 -9.06 -7.58
CA VAL A 185 -17.16 -9.06 -8.27
C VAL A 185 -16.07 -8.33 -7.48
N ILE A 186 -16.40 -7.24 -6.78
CA ILE A 186 -15.44 -6.42 -6.03
C ILE A 186 -14.62 -7.23 -4.98
N PRO A 187 -15.19 -8.15 -4.20
CA PRO A 187 -14.42 -8.97 -3.26
C PRO A 187 -13.41 -9.89 -3.96
N GLY A 188 -13.76 -10.43 -5.14
CA GLY A 188 -12.90 -11.33 -5.91
C GLY A 188 -11.67 -10.63 -6.50
N LEU A 189 -11.79 -9.35 -6.88
CA LEU A 189 -10.67 -8.55 -7.40
C LEU A 189 -9.52 -8.40 -6.39
N ARG A 190 -9.81 -8.42 -5.09
CA ARG A 190 -8.78 -8.28 -4.04
C ARG A 190 -7.77 -9.43 -4.03
N HIS A 191 -8.24 -10.65 -4.27
CA HIS A 191 -7.36 -11.82 -4.34
C HIS A 191 -6.51 -11.78 -5.61
N LEU A 192 -7.11 -11.44 -6.76
CA LEU A 192 -6.42 -11.34 -8.05
C LEU A 192 -5.31 -10.29 -8.03
N HIS A 193 -5.56 -9.11 -7.43
CA HIS A 193 -4.52 -8.09 -7.29
C HIS A 193 -3.38 -8.52 -6.37
N ARG A 194 -3.66 -9.30 -5.31
CA ARG A 194 -2.60 -9.83 -4.43
C ARG A 194 -1.76 -10.89 -5.15
N GLU A 195 -2.38 -11.82 -5.87
CA GLU A 195 -1.65 -12.82 -6.65
C GLU A 195 -0.82 -12.17 -7.77
N ALA A 196 -1.38 -11.19 -8.48
CA ALA A 196 -0.64 -10.43 -9.49
C ALA A 196 0.59 -9.74 -8.90
N ARG A 197 0.46 -9.13 -7.71
CA ARG A 197 1.60 -8.55 -6.99
C ARG A 197 2.64 -9.60 -6.59
N ASN A 198 2.22 -10.76 -6.11
CA ASN A 198 3.14 -11.84 -5.76
C ASN A 198 3.95 -12.33 -6.98
N VAL A 199 3.31 -12.42 -8.14
CA VAL A 199 3.98 -12.78 -9.40
C VAL A 199 4.97 -11.69 -9.82
N SER A 200 4.58 -10.42 -9.77
CA SER A 200 5.49 -9.31 -10.06
C SER A 200 6.68 -9.27 -9.10
N ALA A 201 6.46 -9.47 -7.80
CA ALA A 201 7.49 -9.52 -6.78
C ALA A 201 8.49 -10.65 -7.05
N LEU A 202 7.99 -11.84 -7.39
CA LEU A 202 8.81 -12.99 -7.75
C LEU A 202 9.67 -12.72 -9.00
N ASN A 203 9.06 -12.13 -10.03
CA ASN A 203 9.75 -11.79 -11.27
C ASN A 203 10.84 -10.73 -11.05
N ALA A 204 10.54 -9.68 -10.29
CA ALA A 204 11.52 -8.65 -9.94
C ALA A 204 12.68 -9.23 -9.12
N THR A 205 12.37 -10.08 -8.13
CA THR A 205 13.38 -10.76 -7.31
C THR A 205 14.28 -11.67 -8.14
N ALA A 206 13.70 -12.48 -9.04
CA ALA A 206 14.46 -13.32 -9.96
C ALA A 206 15.32 -12.48 -10.91
N SER A 207 14.78 -11.39 -11.45
CA SER A 207 15.51 -10.45 -12.32
C SER A 207 16.75 -9.89 -11.62
N HIS A 208 16.61 -9.43 -10.36
CA HIS A 208 17.75 -8.95 -9.58
C HIS A 208 18.75 -10.09 -9.27
N ALA A 209 18.31 -11.31 -8.99
CA ALA A 209 19.21 -12.45 -8.80
C ALA A 209 20.03 -12.76 -10.07
N GLN A 210 19.42 -12.63 -11.26
CA GLN A 210 20.14 -12.74 -12.53
C GLN A 210 21.16 -11.62 -12.72
N VAL A 211 20.87 -10.39 -12.29
CA VAL A 211 21.87 -9.30 -12.30
C VAL A 211 23.05 -9.62 -11.39
N PHE A 212 22.82 -10.25 -10.24
CA PHE A 212 23.91 -10.70 -9.35
C PHE A 212 24.77 -11.80 -10.01
N LEU A 213 24.19 -12.66 -10.85
CA LEU A 213 24.94 -13.62 -11.66
C LEU A 213 25.68 -12.97 -12.84
N ALA A 214 25.11 -11.93 -13.44
CA ALA A 214 25.84 -11.13 -14.43
C ALA A 214 27.11 -10.54 -13.80
N TYR A 215 26.98 -9.98 -12.59
CA TYR A 215 28.13 -9.53 -11.80
C TYR A 215 29.18 -10.63 -11.60
N THR A 216 28.78 -11.86 -11.26
CA THR A 216 29.77 -12.93 -11.06
C THR A 216 30.55 -13.25 -12.34
N THR A 217 29.92 -13.09 -13.50
CA THR A 217 30.57 -13.27 -14.81
C THR A 217 31.63 -12.19 -15.05
N ASP A 218 31.33 -10.93 -14.72
CA ASP A 218 32.23 -9.80 -14.91
C ASP A 218 33.38 -9.79 -13.88
N TYR A 219 33.12 -10.29 -12.66
CA TYR A 219 34.03 -10.18 -11.50
C TYR A 219 34.68 -11.52 -11.10
N ALA A 220 35.10 -12.33 -12.07
CA ALA A 220 35.88 -13.56 -11.84
C ALA A 220 35.23 -14.53 -10.83
N GLU A 221 33.95 -14.83 -11.07
CA GLU A 221 33.16 -15.80 -10.31
C GLU A 221 32.93 -15.39 -8.84
N GLN A 222 32.87 -14.10 -8.57
CA GLN A 222 32.64 -13.54 -7.24
C GLN A 222 31.29 -12.85 -7.16
N PHE A 223 30.52 -13.14 -6.11
CA PHE A 223 29.32 -12.37 -5.81
C PHE A 223 29.67 -10.94 -5.39
N PRO A 224 28.71 -9.99 -5.54
CA PRO A 224 28.93 -8.59 -5.18
C PRO A 224 29.56 -8.41 -3.80
N PHE A 225 30.71 -7.76 -3.78
CA PHE A 225 31.42 -7.29 -2.59
C PHE A 225 31.84 -5.85 -2.85
N LEU A 226 30.94 -4.94 -2.50
CA LEU A 226 30.85 -3.63 -3.13
C LEU A 226 31.64 -2.55 -2.36
N LEU A 227 31.89 -2.79 -1.07
CA LEU A 227 32.72 -1.96 -0.21
C LEU A 227 33.64 -2.84 0.62
N ASN A 228 34.87 -2.37 0.83
CA ASN A 228 35.77 -2.95 1.82
C ASN A 228 35.78 -2.03 3.05
N VAL A 229 34.93 -2.33 4.03
CA VAL A 229 34.77 -1.53 5.25
C VAL A 229 35.35 -2.33 6.42
N GLY A 230 36.46 -1.85 6.97
CA GLY A 230 37.07 -2.43 8.16
C GLY A 230 36.23 -2.19 9.43
N PRO A 231 36.53 -2.89 10.54
CA PRO A 231 35.83 -2.69 11.82
C PRO A 231 35.96 -1.24 12.30
N GLY A 232 34.82 -0.58 12.55
CA GLY A 232 34.78 0.82 12.98
C GLY A 232 35.19 1.84 11.91
N ALA A 233 35.39 1.40 10.66
CA ALA A 233 35.59 2.31 9.54
C ALA A 233 34.28 3.06 9.25
N ASN A 234 34.44 4.33 8.87
CA ASN A 234 33.31 5.19 8.56
C ASN A 234 33.49 5.78 7.16
N THR A 235 33.20 4.94 6.17
CA THR A 235 33.46 5.19 4.75
C THR A 235 32.34 6.06 4.16
N PRO A 236 32.66 7.24 3.60
CA PRO A 236 31.67 8.02 2.88
C PRO A 236 31.30 7.33 1.57
N VAL A 237 30.00 7.15 1.34
CA VAL A 237 29.41 6.72 0.08
C VAL A 237 28.57 7.87 -0.47
N THR A 238 28.89 8.31 -1.67
CA THR A 238 28.14 9.37 -2.35
C THR A 238 27.07 8.72 -3.23
N ILE A 239 25.82 9.16 -3.08
CA ILE A 239 24.74 8.69 -3.94
C ILE A 239 24.73 9.53 -5.23
N PRO A 240 24.74 8.91 -6.43
CA PRO A 240 24.81 9.63 -7.69
C PRO A 240 23.72 10.71 -7.88
N THR A 241 22.50 10.48 -7.38
CA THR A 241 21.36 11.41 -7.54
C THR A 241 21.24 12.45 -6.42
N GLN A 242 22.05 12.35 -5.36
CA GLN A 242 22.19 13.39 -4.33
C GLN A 242 23.67 13.63 -4.03
N PRO A 243 24.45 14.19 -4.98
CA PRO A 243 25.90 14.32 -4.84
C PRO A 243 26.34 15.16 -3.64
N SER A 244 25.47 16.04 -3.16
CA SER A 244 25.68 16.88 -1.97
C SER A 244 25.50 16.15 -0.65
N THR A 245 24.96 14.93 -0.67
CA THR A 245 24.66 14.12 0.52
C THR A 245 25.59 12.92 0.55
N SER A 246 26.70 13.02 1.28
CA SER A 246 27.55 11.86 1.55
C SER A 246 26.97 11.05 2.71
N TRP A 247 26.69 9.78 2.47
CA TRP A 247 26.19 8.85 3.48
C TRP A 247 27.37 8.14 4.12
N ARG A 248 27.31 7.96 5.42
CA ARG A 248 28.39 7.35 6.20
C ARG A 248 28.07 5.88 6.41
N VAL A 249 28.84 4.99 5.78
CA VAL A 249 28.75 3.55 6.01
C VAL A 249 29.65 3.20 7.19
N ASP A 250 29.01 2.85 8.29
CA ASP A 250 29.60 2.57 9.61
C ASP A 250 29.85 1.08 9.87
N SER A 251 29.39 0.21 8.96
CA SER A 251 29.49 -1.24 9.09
C SER A 251 29.68 -1.92 7.73
N HIS A 252 30.51 -2.97 7.73
CA HIS A 252 30.71 -3.89 6.60
C HIS A 252 29.41 -4.42 6.01
N PHE A 253 28.50 -4.88 6.86
CA PHE A 253 27.26 -5.53 6.43
C PHE A 253 26.17 -4.55 6.00
N THR A 254 26.37 -3.23 6.13
CA THR A 254 25.41 -2.22 5.61
C THR A 254 25.22 -2.35 4.09
N GLN A 255 26.20 -2.92 3.39
CA GLN A 255 26.10 -3.30 1.97
C GLN A 255 24.91 -4.21 1.66
N SER A 256 24.41 -4.99 2.63
CA SER A 256 23.19 -5.79 2.49
C SER A 256 21.95 -4.96 2.15
N ILE A 257 21.96 -3.67 2.49
CA ILE A 257 20.82 -2.75 2.32
C ILE A 257 21.08 -1.75 1.19
N ILE A 258 22.32 -1.28 1.06
CA ILE A 258 22.69 -0.23 0.10
C ILE A 258 23.19 -0.78 -1.25
N TRP A 259 23.13 -2.09 -1.47
CA TRP A 259 23.52 -2.71 -2.75
C TRP A 259 22.88 -2.05 -3.99
N PRO A 260 21.61 -1.55 -3.99
CA PRO A 260 21.05 -0.94 -5.19
C PRO A 260 21.82 0.32 -5.61
N VAL A 261 22.25 1.11 -4.62
CA VAL A 261 23.04 2.33 -4.84
C VAL A 261 24.42 1.96 -5.37
N LEU A 262 25.04 0.95 -4.78
CA LEU A 262 26.40 0.54 -5.12
C LEU A 262 26.50 -0.12 -6.49
N MET A 263 25.42 -0.73 -6.99
CA MET A 263 25.36 -1.35 -8.31
C MET A 263 24.68 -0.47 -9.38
N ALA A 264 24.21 0.72 -9.00
CA ALA A 264 23.33 1.56 -9.82
C ALA A 264 23.94 1.87 -11.19
N ASP A 265 25.18 2.37 -11.20
CA ASP A 265 25.81 2.91 -12.40
C ASP A 265 26.18 1.82 -13.40
N GLU A 266 26.70 0.69 -12.94
CA GLU A 266 27.21 -0.39 -13.79
C GLU A 266 26.10 -1.34 -14.28
N TYR A 267 25.12 -1.65 -13.42
CA TYR A 267 24.12 -2.69 -13.72
C TYR A 267 22.69 -2.16 -13.90
N TYR A 268 22.39 -0.94 -13.45
CA TYR A 268 21.04 -0.39 -13.48
C TYR A 268 20.92 0.97 -14.17
N GLY A 269 21.97 1.43 -14.86
CA GLY A 269 21.99 2.70 -15.60
C GLY A 269 21.76 3.94 -14.71
N GLY A 270 22.34 3.92 -13.51
CA GLY A 270 22.21 4.97 -12.49
C GLY A 270 20.91 4.92 -11.69
N ARG A 271 20.02 3.95 -11.95
CA ARG A 271 18.77 3.78 -11.19
C ARG A 271 18.99 2.89 -9.97
N PHE A 272 18.49 3.30 -8.82
CA PHE A 272 18.54 2.51 -7.58
C PHE A 272 17.23 2.54 -6.79
N THR A 273 16.18 3.12 -7.38
CA THR A 273 14.79 3.13 -6.90
C THR A 273 13.85 2.92 -8.09
N GLY A 274 12.66 2.37 -7.84
CA GLY A 274 11.70 2.02 -8.89
C GLY A 274 10.77 0.90 -8.45
N GLU A 275 9.80 0.54 -9.29
CA GLU A 275 8.87 -0.56 -9.01
C GLU A 275 9.58 -1.93 -8.94
N ASP A 276 10.68 -2.09 -9.66
CA ASP A 276 11.58 -3.24 -9.62
C ASP A 276 12.22 -3.43 -8.24
N PHE A 277 12.58 -2.34 -7.58
CA PHE A 277 13.14 -2.35 -6.22
C PHE A 277 12.06 -2.34 -5.12
N ARG A 278 10.78 -2.12 -5.46
CA ARG A 278 9.65 -1.92 -4.54
C ARG A 278 8.53 -2.95 -4.80
N LEU A 279 8.83 -4.20 -4.47
CA LEU A 279 7.99 -5.38 -4.72
C LEU A 279 6.52 -5.22 -4.32
N TYR A 280 6.27 -4.55 -3.18
CA TYR A 280 4.94 -4.38 -2.60
C TYR A 280 4.45 -2.92 -2.65
N GLN A 281 5.15 -2.04 -3.37
CA GLN A 281 4.85 -0.61 -3.49
C GLN A 281 4.71 0.07 -2.12
N SER A 282 5.54 -0.34 -1.17
CA SER A 282 5.46 0.20 0.18
C SER A 282 6.08 1.59 0.27
N ASN A 283 5.58 2.40 1.19
CA ASN A 283 6.19 3.69 1.54
C ASN A 283 7.45 3.52 2.42
N ALA A 284 8.03 2.33 2.48
CA ALA A 284 9.08 2.04 3.43
C ALA A 284 10.34 2.90 3.11
N GLU A 285 10.91 3.59 4.10
CA GLU A 285 12.15 4.38 3.99
C GLU A 285 13.41 3.53 3.64
N GLY A 286 13.89 3.52 2.39
CA GLY A 286 15.06 2.73 1.98
C GLY A 286 15.28 2.73 0.46
N PHE A 287 16.27 1.98 -0.04
CA PHE A 287 16.57 1.91 -1.47
C PHE A 287 15.79 0.80 -2.19
N SER A 288 15.73 -0.40 -1.63
CA SER A 288 15.03 -1.56 -2.19
C SER A 288 14.46 -2.43 -1.09
N GLU A 289 13.26 -3.01 -1.26
CA GLU A 289 12.62 -3.98 -0.35
C GLU A 289 13.32 -5.35 -0.29
N LEU A 290 14.34 -5.54 -1.14
CA LEU A 290 15.20 -6.72 -1.15
C LEU A 290 16.48 -6.46 -0.36
N LEU A 291 16.74 -7.35 0.59
CA LEU A 291 18.03 -7.43 1.27
C LEU A 291 18.96 -8.37 0.52
N TYR A 292 20.23 -7.96 0.43
CA TYR A 292 21.31 -8.83 0.03
C TYR A 292 21.82 -9.64 1.23
N SER A 293 21.88 -10.96 1.07
CA SER A 293 22.27 -11.89 2.11
C SER A 293 23.65 -11.56 2.67
N CYS A 294 23.73 -11.27 3.97
CA CYS A 294 24.99 -11.11 4.67
C CYS A 294 25.90 -12.34 4.53
N SER A 295 25.32 -13.54 4.38
CA SER A 295 26.07 -14.77 4.19
C SER A 295 26.93 -14.82 2.92
N MET A 296 26.68 -13.90 1.99
CA MET A 296 27.43 -13.70 0.75
C MET A 296 28.54 -12.63 0.87
N LEU A 297 28.57 -11.89 1.99
CA LEU A 297 29.53 -10.80 2.27
C LEU A 297 30.70 -11.23 3.18
N ALA A 298 30.78 -12.51 3.56
CA ALA A 298 31.88 -13.05 4.33
C ALA A 298 32.11 -14.53 3.99
N SER A 299 33.34 -15.01 4.20
CA SER A 299 33.69 -16.40 3.94
C SER A 299 32.78 -17.39 4.70
N PRO A 300 32.53 -18.59 4.16
CA PRO A 300 31.73 -19.63 4.84
C PRO A 300 32.14 -19.88 6.30
N GLY A 301 33.44 -19.83 6.59
CA GLY A 301 33.98 -20.06 7.93
C GLY A 301 33.60 -18.99 8.96
N PHE A 302 33.28 -17.76 8.52
CA PHE A 302 32.77 -16.71 9.39
C PHE A 302 31.40 -17.08 9.95
N TRP A 303 30.59 -17.83 9.21
CA TRP A 303 29.23 -18.16 9.61
C TRP A 303 29.14 -19.42 10.49
N ASN A 304 30.27 -20.06 10.75
CA ASN A 304 30.35 -21.20 11.65
C ASN A 304 31.04 -20.78 12.97
N PRO A 305 30.36 -20.92 14.12
CA PRO A 305 30.91 -20.50 15.41
C PRO A 305 32.22 -21.17 15.78
N ARG A 306 32.50 -22.37 15.23
CA ARG A 306 33.73 -23.12 15.51
C ARG A 306 34.92 -22.61 14.70
N THR A 307 34.68 -21.92 13.60
CA THR A 307 35.74 -21.45 12.68
C THR A 307 35.75 -19.93 12.50
N ARG A 308 34.84 -19.22 13.17
CA ARG A 308 34.74 -17.76 13.13
C ARG A 308 35.94 -17.16 13.86
N THR A 309 36.74 -16.39 13.13
CA THR A 309 37.92 -15.70 13.65
C THR A 309 37.74 -14.19 13.67
N GLY A 310 36.94 -13.61 12.77
CA GLY A 310 36.72 -12.16 12.74
C GLY A 310 36.68 -11.50 11.35
N PRO A 311 36.93 -10.18 11.28
CA PRO A 311 36.86 -9.35 10.08
C PRO A 311 37.79 -9.74 8.93
N GLU A 312 38.87 -10.45 9.20
CA GLU A 312 39.75 -11.04 8.17
C GLU A 312 39.02 -12.08 7.29
N GLN A 313 37.85 -12.54 7.74
CA GLN A 313 36.97 -13.41 6.97
C GLN A 313 35.93 -12.62 6.14
N TRP A 314 35.88 -11.29 6.22
CA TRP A 314 35.02 -10.43 5.40
C TRP A 314 35.60 -10.30 4.00
N ARG A 315 34.96 -10.98 3.05
CA ARG A 315 35.38 -11.04 1.65
C ARG A 315 34.20 -11.46 0.78
N SER A 316 34.34 -11.27 -0.53
CA SER A 316 33.43 -11.86 -1.49
C SER A 316 33.38 -13.39 -1.36
N VAL A 317 32.19 -13.95 -1.60
CA VAL A 317 31.95 -15.38 -1.80
C VAL A 317 32.08 -15.69 -3.29
N ARG A 318 32.79 -16.76 -3.63
CA ARG A 318 32.85 -17.25 -5.02
C ARG A 318 31.67 -18.16 -5.36
N THR A 319 31.23 -18.17 -6.62
CA THR A 319 30.18 -19.08 -7.12
C THR A 319 30.48 -20.54 -6.78
N GLY A 320 31.73 -20.98 -6.97
CA GLY A 320 32.18 -22.33 -6.61
C GLY A 320 32.21 -22.65 -5.10
N GLU A 321 32.04 -21.66 -4.22
CA GLU A 321 31.86 -21.91 -2.79
C GLU A 321 30.40 -22.19 -2.40
N VAL A 322 29.44 -21.86 -3.28
CA VAL A 322 28.01 -22.10 -3.08
C VAL A 322 27.68 -23.56 -3.36
N ARG A 323 27.39 -24.33 -2.31
CA ARG A 323 27.14 -25.78 -2.45
C ARG A 323 25.73 -26.11 -2.94
N TYR A 324 24.76 -25.23 -2.66
CA TYR A 324 23.36 -25.46 -2.99
C TYR A 324 22.77 -24.22 -3.70
N PRO A 325 23.14 -23.95 -4.97
CA PRO A 325 22.75 -22.72 -5.64
C PRO A 325 21.23 -22.47 -5.68
N SER A 326 20.44 -23.53 -5.85
CA SER A 326 18.96 -23.48 -5.88
C SER A 326 18.30 -23.48 -4.49
N LEU A 327 19.08 -23.53 -3.40
CA LEU A 327 18.60 -23.51 -2.02
C LEU A 327 19.30 -22.44 -1.18
N LYS A 328 20.11 -21.59 -1.81
CA LYS A 328 20.88 -20.52 -1.18
C LYS A 328 20.37 -19.19 -1.69
N ALA A 329 19.86 -18.37 -0.78
CA ALA A 329 19.40 -17.02 -1.08
C ALA A 329 20.59 -16.08 -1.25
N VAL A 330 20.55 -15.32 -2.34
CA VAL A 330 21.37 -14.14 -2.57
C VAL A 330 20.56 -12.92 -2.17
N LEU A 331 19.32 -12.81 -2.63
CA LEU A 331 18.39 -11.73 -2.31
C LEU A 331 17.15 -12.28 -1.61
N PHE A 332 16.53 -11.50 -0.73
CA PHE A 332 15.25 -11.88 -0.12
C PHE A 332 14.46 -10.65 0.33
N ASP A 333 13.13 -10.77 0.36
CA ASP A 333 12.28 -9.70 0.88
C ASP A 333 12.31 -9.62 2.42
N ASP A 334 12.29 -8.40 2.96
CA ASP A 334 12.16 -8.14 4.41
C ASP A 334 10.94 -7.26 4.72
N TYR A 335 10.01 -7.14 3.76
CA TYR A 335 8.82 -6.30 3.88
C TYR A 335 7.69 -6.99 4.67
N SER A 336 6.97 -6.27 5.54
CA SER A 336 5.68 -6.73 6.08
C SER A 336 4.59 -5.69 5.85
N ASP A 337 3.41 -6.17 5.45
CA ASP A 337 2.22 -5.33 5.23
C ASP A 337 1.69 -4.67 6.53
N ASP A 338 2.07 -5.17 7.71
CA ASP A 338 1.57 -4.70 9.03
C ASP A 338 2.36 -3.48 9.56
N ASP A 339 3.64 -3.31 9.17
CA ASP A 339 4.54 -2.29 9.73
C ASP A 339 5.18 -1.44 8.61
N ARG A 340 4.78 -0.16 8.52
CA ARG A 340 5.28 0.84 7.56
C ARG A 340 6.74 1.28 7.80
N VAL A 341 7.56 0.47 8.46
CA VAL A 341 8.90 0.87 8.92
C VAL A 341 9.94 -0.13 8.39
N TRP A 342 10.97 0.40 7.72
CA TRP A 342 12.23 -0.34 7.54
C TRP A 342 12.83 -0.59 8.90
N THR A 343 12.58 -1.78 9.40
CA THR A 343 13.36 -2.33 10.48
C THR A 343 13.59 -3.77 10.07
N ALA A 344 14.82 -4.28 10.18
CA ALA A 344 15.06 -5.72 10.10
C ALA A 344 14.49 -6.46 11.34
N LYS A 345 13.35 -5.95 11.82
CA LYS A 345 12.45 -6.38 12.87
C LYS A 345 11.20 -7.02 12.26
N THR A 346 10.86 -6.81 10.99
CA THR A 346 9.53 -7.19 10.45
C THR A 346 9.25 -8.68 10.44
N VAL A 347 10.29 -9.54 10.35
CA VAL A 347 10.09 -11.00 10.43
C VAL A 347 9.93 -11.50 11.87
N TYR A 348 10.33 -10.73 12.90
CA TYR A 348 10.36 -11.21 14.29
C TYR A 348 9.67 -10.32 15.34
N VAL A 349 9.27 -9.08 15.03
CA VAL A 349 8.50 -8.23 15.95
C VAL A 349 7.00 -8.50 15.86
N THR A 350 6.50 -8.96 14.72
CA THR A 350 5.07 -9.29 14.56
C THR A 350 4.74 -10.76 14.84
N GLY A 351 5.72 -11.65 14.94
CA GLY A 351 5.51 -13.05 15.35
C GLY A 351 4.64 -13.89 14.41
N LYS A 352 4.34 -13.41 13.19
CA LYS A 352 3.50 -14.14 12.23
C LYS A 352 4.36 -14.79 11.14
N PRO A 353 4.44 -16.13 11.08
CA PRO A 353 5.17 -16.82 10.03
C PRO A 353 4.52 -16.51 8.66
N ARG A 354 5.27 -15.90 7.73
CA ARG A 354 4.83 -15.60 6.36
C ARG A 354 5.78 -16.17 5.30
N PRO A 355 5.31 -16.45 4.07
CA PRO A 355 6.20 -16.76 2.96
C PRO A 355 7.14 -15.58 2.67
N ILE A 356 8.40 -15.87 2.36
CA ILE A 356 9.41 -14.89 1.92
C ILE A 356 9.73 -15.15 0.45
N CYS A 357 9.75 -14.10 -0.37
CA CYS A 357 10.26 -14.19 -1.74
C CYS A 357 11.79 -14.11 -1.73
N MET A 358 12.45 -15.05 -2.39
CA MET A 358 13.91 -15.15 -2.47
C MET A 358 14.41 -15.19 -3.91
N GLY A 359 15.53 -14.53 -4.13
CA GLY A 359 16.37 -14.68 -5.31
C GLY A 359 17.55 -15.57 -4.96
N LEU A 360 17.66 -16.70 -5.64
CA LEU A 360 18.59 -17.77 -5.31
C LEU A 360 19.92 -17.59 -6.05
N ALA A 361 20.95 -18.29 -5.60
CA ALA A 361 22.29 -18.24 -6.17
C ALA A 361 22.41 -18.89 -7.56
N ASP A 362 21.39 -19.61 -8.02
CA ASP A 362 21.22 -20.03 -9.42
C ASP A 362 20.45 -18.99 -10.26
N GLY A 363 20.09 -17.86 -9.66
CA GLY A 363 19.37 -16.76 -10.29
C GLY A 363 17.85 -16.98 -10.39
N SER A 364 17.32 -18.08 -9.86
CA SER A 364 15.88 -18.32 -9.83
C SER A 364 15.19 -17.56 -8.69
N GLY A 365 13.90 -17.26 -8.87
CA GLY A 365 13.04 -16.72 -7.81
C GLY A 365 12.23 -17.83 -7.16
N ARG A 366 12.08 -17.83 -5.83
CA ARG A 366 11.24 -18.80 -5.11
C ARG A 366 10.54 -18.19 -3.90
N TRP A 367 9.27 -18.55 -3.74
CA TRP A 367 8.54 -18.35 -2.49
C TRP A 367 8.87 -19.47 -1.50
N VAL A 368 9.31 -19.10 -0.31
CA VAL A 368 9.73 -20.05 0.73
C VAL A 368 8.82 -19.89 1.94
N LEU A 369 8.19 -20.99 2.36
CA LEU A 369 7.34 -21.00 3.53
C LEU A 369 8.19 -21.03 4.82
N PRO A 370 7.67 -20.50 5.94
CA PRO A 370 8.31 -20.54 7.25
C PRO A 370 8.85 -21.92 7.69
N LYS A 371 8.11 -22.97 7.35
CA LYS A 371 8.50 -24.36 7.67
C LYS A 371 9.66 -24.90 6.82
N GLN A 372 9.97 -24.25 5.71
CA GLN A 372 10.99 -24.65 4.74
C GLN A 372 12.32 -23.93 4.99
N PHE A 373 12.44 -23.10 6.02
CA PHE A 373 13.70 -22.46 6.34
C PHE A 373 14.68 -23.45 6.96
N GLY A 374 15.90 -23.43 6.44
CA GLY A 374 17.03 -24.16 7.01
C GLY A 374 17.48 -23.62 8.37
N PRO A 375 18.40 -24.33 9.03
CA PRO A 375 18.95 -23.89 10.30
C PRO A 375 19.67 -22.55 10.15
N SER A 376 19.12 -21.54 10.81
CA SER A 376 19.74 -20.23 10.97
C SER A 376 20.65 -20.20 12.19
N TYR A 377 21.61 -19.28 12.18
CA TYR A 377 22.45 -18.96 13.31
C TYR A 377 22.18 -17.55 13.83
N VAL A 378 22.37 -17.33 15.13
CA VAL A 378 22.18 -16.03 15.76
C VAL A 378 23.44 -15.17 15.59
N GLY A 379 23.39 -14.24 14.63
CA GLY A 379 24.22 -13.03 14.67
C GLY A 379 25.71 -13.15 14.36
N LEU A 380 26.37 -11.99 14.36
CA LEU A 380 27.80 -11.82 14.04
C LEU A 380 28.75 -12.25 15.18
N GLY A 381 28.22 -12.78 16.28
CA GLY A 381 29.00 -13.10 17.49
C GLY A 381 29.31 -11.85 18.29
N SER A 382 30.52 -11.74 18.83
CA SER A 382 31.04 -10.56 19.54
C SER A 382 31.52 -9.43 18.62
N TRP A 383 31.42 -9.59 17.31
CA TRP A 383 32.01 -8.67 16.35
C TRP A 383 31.07 -7.51 16.00
N PRO A 384 31.59 -6.27 15.93
CA PRO A 384 30.82 -5.12 15.47
C PRO A 384 30.49 -5.29 13.99
N GLY A 385 29.36 -4.74 13.56
CA GLY A 385 28.95 -4.82 12.17
C GLY A 385 27.46 -5.12 11.96
N TYR A 386 26.63 -5.15 13.01
CA TYR A 386 25.19 -5.07 12.78
C TYR A 386 24.93 -3.75 12.06
N PRO A 387 24.30 -3.77 10.88
CA PRO A 387 23.64 -2.57 10.41
C PRO A 387 22.69 -2.10 11.53
N PRO A 388 22.47 -0.79 11.72
CA PRO A 388 21.58 -0.24 12.76
C PRO A 388 20.18 -0.90 12.81
N LEU A 389 19.80 -1.55 11.71
CA LEU A 389 18.51 -2.18 11.47
C LEU A 389 18.42 -3.64 11.91
N HIS A 390 19.54 -4.35 12.17
CA HIS A 390 19.54 -5.74 12.63
C HIS A 390 19.79 -5.80 14.15
N PRO A 391 18.76 -5.92 15.01
CA PRO A 391 19.00 -6.10 16.43
C PRO A 391 19.76 -7.43 16.68
N PRO A 392 20.60 -7.49 17.73
CA PRO A 392 21.17 -8.73 18.23
C PRO A 392 20.05 -9.74 18.48
N GLY A 393 20.14 -10.94 17.90
CA GLY A 393 19.09 -11.95 18.01
C GLY A 393 18.16 -12.09 16.79
N SER A 394 18.37 -11.33 15.71
CA SER A 394 17.67 -11.58 14.44
C SER A 394 18.17 -12.88 13.80
N VAL A 395 17.28 -13.83 13.51
CA VAL A 395 17.60 -15.19 13.05
C VAL A 395 17.02 -15.42 11.65
N LEU A 396 17.44 -14.61 10.67
CA LEU A 396 16.93 -14.77 9.30
C LEU A 396 17.72 -15.86 8.57
N SER A 397 17.04 -16.94 8.19
CA SER A 397 17.63 -18.10 7.50
C SER A 397 18.24 -17.81 6.12
N PRO A 398 17.88 -16.73 5.39
CA PRO A 398 18.72 -16.31 4.26
C PRO A 398 19.86 -15.35 4.67
N GLN A 399 19.80 -14.70 5.85
CA GLN A 399 20.78 -13.70 6.26
C GLN A 399 21.99 -14.30 7.00
N PHE A 400 21.74 -15.26 7.89
CA PHE A 400 22.72 -15.83 8.83
C PHE A 400 22.70 -17.37 8.81
N THR A 401 23.05 -17.94 7.67
CA THR A 401 23.06 -19.39 7.46
C THR A 401 24.27 -20.04 8.09
N LEU A 402 24.10 -21.17 8.77
CA LEU A 402 25.25 -21.96 9.24
C LEU A 402 26.14 -22.35 8.05
N ASP A 403 27.46 -22.16 8.19
CA ASP A 403 28.45 -22.31 7.11
C ASP A 403 28.25 -21.37 5.90
N GLY A 404 27.40 -20.34 6.03
CA GLY A 404 27.26 -19.25 5.07
C GLY A 404 26.81 -19.74 3.70
N ALA A 405 27.57 -19.40 2.66
CA ALA A 405 27.34 -19.83 1.29
C ALA A 405 27.40 -21.36 1.07
N ARG A 406 28.05 -22.10 1.98
CA ARG A 406 28.10 -23.58 1.93
C ARG A 406 26.87 -24.23 2.59
N GLY A 407 26.12 -23.46 3.36
CA GLY A 407 24.85 -23.87 3.95
C GLY A 407 23.69 -23.77 2.97
N ARG A 408 22.52 -24.25 3.40
CA ARG A 408 21.25 -24.14 2.67
C ARG A 408 20.27 -23.31 3.50
N ASP A 409 19.56 -22.41 2.84
CA ASP A 409 18.55 -21.54 3.44
C ASP A 409 17.15 -22.18 3.34
N ILE A 410 17.01 -23.14 2.42
CA ILE A 410 15.78 -23.89 2.15
C ILE A 410 15.99 -25.38 2.47
N ILE A 411 15.03 -25.97 3.15
CA ILE A 411 14.88 -27.41 3.40
C ILE A 411 13.55 -27.90 2.82
N ASP A 412 13.53 -29.14 2.33
CA ASP A 412 12.35 -29.78 1.74
C ASP A 412 11.35 -30.28 2.80
#